data_AF-A0A6T7ICW0-F1
#
_entry.id   AF-A0A6T7ICW0-F1
#
_cell.length_a   1.000
_cell.length_b   1.000
_cell.length_c   1.000
_cell.angle_alpha   90.00
_cell.angle_beta   90.00
_cell.angle_gamma   90.00
#
_symmetry.space_group_name_H-M   'P 1'
#
loop_
_entity.id
_entity.type
_entity.pdbx_description
1 polymer ?
#
loop_
_entity_poly.entity_id
_entity_poly.type
_entity_poly.pdbx_seq_one_letter_code
_entity_poly.pdbx_strand_id
1 'polypeptide(L)'
;MRICFELLEMLKAHKKAIKRAAVSTFGYIAKAIGPQDVLHTLLNNLKVQDRNMRVCTTVAIAIVAETCGPFTVLPAVMNEYRVPELNIQNGVLKALSFVFEYIGEMAKDYIYAVAPLLEDALMDRDPVHRQTGCATVKHLSLGVAGGGGGEVLVY
;
A
#
# COMPACT_ATOMS: atom_id res chain seq x y z
N MET A 1 1.06 19.55 -5.74
CA MET A 1 2.00 18.66 -5.02
C MET A 1 2.38 19.13 -3.61
N ARG A 2 2.71 20.41 -3.37
CA ARG A 2 3.05 20.90 -2.01
C ARG A 2 2.02 20.58 -0.92
N ILE A 3 0.73 20.70 -1.25
CA ILE A 3 -0.39 20.37 -0.34
C ILE A 3 -0.40 18.88 0.05
N CYS A 4 -0.03 17.97 -0.85
CA CYS A 4 0.03 16.53 -0.54
C CYS A 4 1.11 16.23 0.50
N PHE A 5 2.26 16.93 0.45
CA PHE A 5 3.32 16.79 1.45
C PHE A 5 2.92 17.34 2.82
N GLU A 6 2.25 18.50 2.85
CA GLU A 6 1.71 19.05 4.10
C GLU A 6 0.65 18.10 4.70
N LEU A 7 -0.16 17.46 3.87
CA LEU A 7 -1.10 16.42 4.31
C LEU A 7 -0.41 15.16 4.86
N LEU A 8 0.71 14.73 4.26
CA LEU A 8 1.50 13.61 4.78
C LEU A 8 2.01 13.89 6.21
N GLU A 9 2.44 15.11 6.50
CA GLU A 9 2.80 15.52 7.86
C GLU A 9 1.58 15.49 8.80
N MET A 10 0.40 15.89 8.33
CA MET A 10 -0.83 15.81 9.13
C MET A 10 -1.26 14.37 9.46
N LEU A 11 -0.85 13.37 8.67
CA LEU A 11 -1.06 11.95 9.02
C LEU A 11 -0.26 11.52 10.27
N LYS A 12 0.77 12.26 10.67
CA LYS A 12 1.53 12.02 11.90
C LYS A 12 0.86 12.59 13.15
N ALA A 13 -0.21 13.37 12.99
CA ALA A 13 -0.86 14.05 14.11
C ALA A 13 -1.32 13.07 15.21
N HIS A 14 -1.14 13.45 16.48
CA HIS A 14 -1.59 12.65 17.62
C HIS A 14 -3.12 12.54 17.67
N LYS A 15 -3.84 13.60 17.28
CA LYS A 15 -5.30 13.65 17.28
C LYS A 15 -5.89 12.81 16.14
N LYS A 16 -6.70 11.81 16.48
CA LYS A 16 -7.40 10.94 15.52
C LYS A 16 -8.29 11.72 14.54
N ALA A 17 -8.93 12.81 14.99
CA ALA A 17 -9.75 13.65 14.13
C ALA A 17 -8.95 14.31 12.99
N ILE A 18 -7.74 14.80 13.29
CA ILE A 18 -6.86 15.43 12.28
C ILE A 18 -6.43 14.39 11.24
N LYS A 19 -6.03 13.19 11.70
CA LYS A 19 -5.67 12.08 10.80
C LYS A 19 -6.83 11.71 9.88
N ARG A 20 -8.05 11.60 10.41
CA ARG A 20 -9.25 11.31 9.58
C ARG A 20 -9.52 12.40 8.55
N ALA A 21 -9.43 13.68 8.94
CA ALA A 21 -9.61 14.78 8.01
C ALA A 21 -8.56 14.76 6.89
N ALA A 22 -7.28 14.57 7.26
CA ALA A 22 -6.18 14.47 6.30
C ALA A 22 -6.38 13.31 5.31
N VAL A 23 -6.85 12.14 5.80
CA VAL A 23 -7.18 10.98 4.95
C VAL A 23 -8.23 11.34 3.91
N SER A 24 -9.37 11.91 4.33
CA SER A 24 -10.44 12.28 3.41
C SER A 24 -10.00 13.34 2.40
N THR A 25 -9.23 14.36 2.83
CA THR A 25 -8.69 15.39 1.92
C THR A 25 -7.74 14.79 0.90
N PHE A 26 -6.90 13.82 1.30
CA PHE A 26 -5.98 13.15 0.39
C PHE A 26 -6.73 12.44 -0.75
N GLY A 27 -7.80 11.73 -0.40
CA GLY A 27 -8.68 11.08 -1.37
C GLY A 27 -9.35 12.05 -2.34
N TYR A 28 -9.85 13.19 -1.86
CA TYR A 28 -10.43 14.23 -2.72
C TYR A 28 -9.42 14.83 -3.69
N ILE A 29 -8.18 15.07 -3.23
CA ILE A 29 -7.11 15.58 -4.10
C ILE A 29 -6.73 14.54 -5.16
N ALA A 30 -6.59 13.27 -4.78
CA ALA A 30 -6.28 12.20 -5.71
C ALA A 30 -7.34 12.07 -6.81
N LYS A 31 -8.62 12.22 -6.46
CA LYS A 31 -9.74 12.21 -7.41
C LYS A 31 -9.77 13.45 -8.31
N ALA A 32 -9.34 14.61 -7.82
CA ALA A 32 -9.35 15.86 -8.57
C ALA A 32 -8.17 16.02 -9.53
N ILE A 33 -6.96 15.63 -9.11
CA ILE A 33 -5.74 15.78 -9.92
C ILE A 33 -5.53 14.56 -10.82
N GLY A 34 -5.81 13.36 -10.29
CA GLY A 34 -5.52 12.08 -10.92
C GLY A 34 -4.59 11.24 -10.05
N PRO A 35 -4.85 9.92 -9.93
CA PRO A 35 -4.08 9.04 -9.04
C PRO A 35 -2.62 8.87 -9.48
N GLN A 36 -2.32 8.94 -10.79
CA GLN A 36 -0.98 8.71 -11.32
C GLN A 36 0.02 9.78 -10.88
N ASP A 37 -0.34 11.06 -10.97
CA ASP A 37 0.55 12.16 -10.57
C ASP A 37 0.85 12.15 -9.08
N VAL A 38 -0.17 11.85 -8.27
CA VAL A 38 -0.03 11.71 -6.81
C VAL A 38 0.83 10.50 -6.49
N LEU A 39 0.57 9.36 -7.13
CA LEU A 39 1.27 8.11 -6.89
C LEU A 39 2.76 8.20 -7.26
N HIS A 40 3.10 8.83 -8.38
CA HIS A 40 4.51 9.00 -8.78
C HIS A 40 5.33 9.72 -7.69
N THR A 41 4.75 10.75 -7.08
CA THR A 41 5.43 11.47 -5.99
C THR A 41 5.48 10.67 -4.69
N LEU A 42 4.44 9.91 -4.37
CA LEU A 42 4.44 9.02 -3.22
C LEU A 42 5.49 7.91 -3.36
N LEU A 43 5.58 7.26 -4.52
CA LEU A 43 6.57 6.21 -4.77
C LEU A 43 8.00 6.74 -4.68
N ASN A 44 8.26 7.95 -5.19
CA ASN A 44 9.57 8.59 -5.01
C ASN A 44 9.89 8.85 -3.52
N ASN A 45 8.89 9.13 -2.68
CA ASN A 45 9.08 9.28 -1.23
C ASN A 45 9.36 7.96 -0.51
N LEU A 46 9.00 6.80 -1.06
CA LEU A 46 9.37 5.51 -0.46
C LEU A 46 10.90 5.29 -0.45
N LYS A 47 11.62 5.96 -1.37
CA LYS A 47 13.09 5.94 -1.47
C LYS A 47 13.78 6.81 -0.41
N VAL A 48 13.04 7.65 0.30
CA VAL A 48 13.56 8.52 1.36
C VAL A 48 13.94 7.69 2.60
N GLN A 49 15.04 8.05 3.26
CA GLN A 49 15.55 7.30 4.42
C GLN A 49 14.68 7.42 5.68
N ASP A 50 13.89 8.49 5.82
CA ASP A 50 13.04 8.71 6.99
C ASP A 50 11.92 7.65 7.09
N ARG A 51 12.02 6.82 8.12
CA ARG A 51 11.08 5.73 8.40
C ARG A 51 9.66 6.21 8.63
N ASN A 52 9.45 7.33 9.31
CA ASN A 52 8.12 7.85 9.60
C ASN A 52 7.46 8.37 8.32
N MET A 53 8.23 9.05 7.47
CA MET A 53 7.75 9.49 6.15
C MET A 53 7.36 8.33 5.26
N ARG A 54 8.13 7.23 5.26
CA ARG A 54 7.74 6.02 4.52
C ARG A 54 6.42 5.45 5.00
N VAL A 55 6.19 5.38 6.31
CA VAL A 55 4.91 4.88 6.86
C VAL A 55 3.73 5.76 6.44
N CYS A 56 3.85 7.09 6.56
CA CYS A 56 2.79 8.00 6.10
C CYS A 56 2.54 7.87 4.59
N THR A 57 3.59 7.66 3.81
CA THR A 57 3.51 7.44 2.37
C THR A 57 2.76 6.13 2.05
N THR A 58 3.04 5.03 2.76
CA THR A 58 2.31 3.76 2.58
C THR A 58 0.81 3.90 2.88
N VAL A 59 0.45 4.68 3.90
CA VAL A 59 -0.95 4.96 4.22
C VAL A 59 -1.60 5.83 3.14
N ALA A 60 -0.89 6.85 2.63
CA ALA A 60 -1.38 7.66 1.52
C ALA A 60 -1.65 6.84 0.26
N ILE A 61 -0.77 5.89 -0.09
CA ILE A 61 -0.98 4.97 -1.22
C ILE A 61 -2.26 4.14 -1.05
N ALA A 62 -2.52 3.63 0.16
CA ALA A 62 -3.74 2.88 0.45
C ALA A 62 -5.02 3.71 0.28
N ILE A 63 -5.01 4.97 0.73
CA ILE A 63 -6.14 5.90 0.56
C ILE A 63 -6.43 6.17 -0.91
N VAL A 64 -5.36 6.35 -1.71
CA VAL A 64 -5.50 6.53 -3.17
C VAL A 64 -6.09 5.28 -3.81
N ALA A 65 -5.66 4.09 -3.39
CA ALA A 65 -6.18 2.82 -3.90
C ALA A 65 -7.67 2.62 -3.55
N GLU A 66 -8.08 2.97 -2.33
CA GLU A 66 -9.49 2.93 -1.90
C GLU A 66 -10.37 3.89 -2.72
N THR A 67 -9.90 5.11 -2.96
CA THR A 67 -10.71 6.16 -3.61
C THR A 67 -10.73 6.10 -5.13
N CYS A 68 -9.62 5.70 -5.75
CA CYS A 68 -9.45 5.69 -7.21
C CYS A 68 -9.48 4.27 -7.81
N GLY A 69 -9.55 3.24 -6.97
CA GLY A 69 -9.58 1.84 -7.36
C GLY A 69 -8.19 1.18 -7.34
N PRO A 70 -8.08 -0.09 -6.90
CA PRO A 70 -6.79 -0.76 -6.75
C PRO A 70 -6.04 -0.93 -8.08
N PHE A 71 -6.76 -1.09 -9.19
CA PHE A 71 -6.20 -1.24 -10.54
C PHE A 71 -5.29 -0.07 -10.97
N THR A 72 -5.47 1.12 -10.39
CA THR A 72 -4.64 2.29 -10.70
C THR A 72 -3.32 2.30 -9.94
N VAL A 73 -3.27 1.64 -8.78
CA VAL A 73 -2.16 1.72 -7.82
C VAL A 73 -1.32 0.45 -7.81
N LEU A 74 -1.96 -0.72 -7.83
CA LEU A 74 -1.30 -2.03 -7.72
C LEU A 74 -0.19 -2.24 -8.78
N PRO A 75 -0.42 -1.98 -10.08
CA PRO A 75 0.62 -2.19 -11.09
C PRO A 75 1.87 -1.34 -10.85
N ALA A 76 1.70 -0.08 -10.43
CA ALA A 76 2.81 0.83 -10.17
C ALA A 76 3.59 0.44 -8.91
N VAL A 77 2.89 0.05 -7.85
CA VAL A 77 3.51 -0.45 -6.60
C VAL A 77 4.27 -1.75 -6.86
N MET A 78 3.69 -2.70 -7.60
CA MET A 78 4.35 -3.94 -7.98
C MET A 78 5.57 -3.71 -8.88
N ASN A 79 5.54 -2.69 -9.73
CA ASN A 79 6.69 -2.34 -10.57
C ASN A 79 7.88 -1.84 -9.73
N GLU A 80 7.65 -1.05 -8.68
CA GLU A 80 8.74 -0.60 -7.79
C GLU A 80 9.35 -1.75 -6.98
N TYR A 81 8.61 -2.85 -6.73
CA TYR A 81 9.16 -4.03 -6.06
C TYR A 81 10.29 -4.71 -6.87
N ARG A 82 10.32 -4.51 -8.19
CA ARG A 82 11.37 -5.05 -9.08
C ARG A 82 12.73 -4.39 -8.90
N VAL A 83 12.77 -3.24 -8.21
CA VAL A 83 14.04 -2.57 -7.91
C VAL A 83 14.77 -3.37 -6.82
N PRO A 84 16.02 -3.81 -7.05
CA PRO A 84 16.76 -4.67 -6.12
C PRO A 84 17.34 -3.86 -4.95
N GLU A 85 16.49 -3.14 -4.24
CA GLU A 85 16.82 -2.39 -3.03
C GLU A 85 15.87 -2.78 -1.89
N LEU A 86 16.42 -3.42 -0.86
CA LEU A 86 15.64 -4.00 0.24
C LEU A 86 14.73 -2.98 0.95
N ASN A 87 15.17 -1.73 1.07
CA ASN A 87 14.38 -0.65 1.69
C ASN A 87 13.13 -0.33 0.86
N ILE A 88 13.26 -0.30 -0.46
CA ILE A 88 12.15 -0.03 -1.38
C ILE A 88 11.19 -1.21 -1.36
N GLN A 89 11.70 -2.44 -1.46
CA GLN A 89 10.88 -3.65 -1.43
C GLN A 89 10.10 -3.79 -0.11
N ASN A 90 10.73 -3.52 1.03
CA ASN A 90 10.06 -3.48 2.34
C ASN A 90 9.01 -2.36 2.41
N GLY A 91 9.29 -1.19 1.83
CA GLY A 91 8.32 -0.10 1.71
C GLY A 91 7.10 -0.48 0.87
N VAL A 92 7.34 -1.17 -0.26
CA VAL A 92 6.31 -1.68 -1.15
C VAL A 92 5.45 -2.75 -0.48
N LEU A 93 6.04 -3.74 0.17
CA LEU A 93 5.27 -4.76 0.91
C LEU A 93 4.41 -4.11 2.00
N LYS A 94 4.95 -3.12 2.70
CA LYS A 94 4.21 -2.40 3.72
C LYS A 94 3.06 -1.58 3.12
N ALA A 95 3.26 -0.97 1.95
CA ALA A 95 2.19 -0.32 1.19
C ALA A 95 1.10 -1.33 0.79
N LEU A 96 1.48 -2.49 0.25
CA LEU A 96 0.56 -3.56 -0.12
C LEU A 96 -0.26 -4.04 1.07
N SER A 97 0.36 -4.22 2.24
CA SER A 97 -0.34 -4.57 3.47
C SER A 97 -1.45 -3.58 3.82
N PHE A 98 -1.19 -2.27 3.76
CA PHE A 98 -2.21 -1.26 4.01
C PHE A 98 -3.24 -1.17 2.89
N VAL A 99 -2.83 -1.33 1.63
CA VAL A 99 -3.76 -1.34 0.49
C VAL A 99 -4.79 -2.46 0.67
N PHE A 100 -4.36 -3.69 0.97
CA PHE A 100 -5.29 -4.80 1.18
C PHE A 100 -6.18 -4.63 2.41
N GLU A 101 -5.67 -4.01 3.48
CA GLU A 101 -6.47 -3.64 4.64
C GLU A 101 -7.59 -2.65 4.29
N TYR A 102 -7.30 -1.64 3.45
CA TYR A 102 -8.26 -0.58 3.10
C TYR A 102 -9.27 -1.01 2.04
N ILE A 103 -8.85 -1.79 1.03
CA ILE A 103 -9.74 -2.16 -0.09
C ILE A 103 -10.68 -3.32 0.27
N GLY A 104 -10.36 -4.10 1.31
CA GLY A 104 -11.20 -5.19 1.83
C GLY A 104 -11.60 -6.21 0.76
N GLU A 105 -12.90 -6.36 0.52
CA GLU A 105 -13.47 -7.36 -0.42
C GLU A 105 -13.02 -7.19 -1.86
N MET A 106 -12.62 -5.97 -2.27
CA MET A 106 -12.09 -5.72 -3.62
C MET A 106 -10.78 -6.47 -3.88
N ALA A 107 -10.09 -6.93 -2.83
CA ALA A 107 -8.82 -7.64 -2.96
C ALA A 107 -8.95 -8.98 -3.71
N LYS A 108 -10.14 -9.59 -3.75
CA LYS A 108 -10.36 -10.91 -4.35
C LYS A 108 -9.98 -10.98 -5.84
N ASP A 109 -10.18 -9.88 -6.56
CA ASP A 109 -9.90 -9.81 -8.00
C ASP A 109 -8.40 -9.66 -8.31
N TYR A 110 -7.57 -9.38 -7.29
CA TYR A 110 -6.15 -9.10 -7.43
C TYR A 110 -5.24 -10.17 -6.82
N ILE A 111 -5.80 -11.21 -6.20
CA ILE A 111 -5.01 -12.27 -5.55
C ILE A 111 -4.00 -12.90 -6.54
N TYR A 112 -4.47 -13.32 -7.71
CA TYR A 112 -3.62 -13.96 -8.71
C TYR A 112 -2.51 -13.04 -9.24
N ALA A 113 -2.76 -11.73 -9.31
CA ALA A 113 -1.76 -10.78 -9.74
C ALA A 113 -0.64 -10.63 -8.70
N VAL A 114 -0.98 -10.67 -7.40
CA VAL A 114 -0.04 -10.39 -6.31
C VAL A 114 0.64 -11.65 -5.77
N ALA A 115 0.10 -12.84 -6.04
CA ALA A 115 0.64 -14.11 -5.58
C ALA A 115 2.15 -14.32 -5.89
N PRO A 116 2.66 -14.08 -7.12
CA PRO A 116 4.09 -14.27 -7.40
C PRO A 116 5.00 -13.33 -6.59
N LEU A 117 4.52 -12.11 -6.29
CA LEU A 117 5.27 -11.14 -5.47
C LEU A 117 5.31 -11.59 -4.01
N LEU A 118 4.20 -12.11 -3.48
CA LEU A 118 4.15 -12.61 -2.11
C LEU A 118 4.96 -13.90 -1.95
N GLU A 119 4.97 -14.78 -2.95
CA GLU A 119 5.81 -15.98 -2.96
C GLU A 119 7.29 -15.62 -2.82
N ASP A 120 7.79 -14.69 -3.66
CA ASP A 120 9.15 -14.16 -3.58
C ASP A 120 9.44 -13.55 -2.19
N ALA A 121 8.52 -12.71 -1.70
CA ALA A 121 8.66 -12.05 -0.41
C ALA A 121 8.72 -13.03 0.78
N LEU A 122 7.99 -14.15 0.72
CA LEU A 122 7.94 -15.17 1.77
C LEU A 122 9.15 -16.10 1.73
N MET A 123 9.78 -16.27 0.56
CA MET A 123 10.99 -17.07 0.39
C MET A 123 12.28 -16.29 0.67
N ASP A 124 12.21 -14.97 0.87
CA ASP A 124 13.38 -14.14 1.11
C ASP A 124 14.12 -14.52 2.41
N ARG A 125 15.45 -14.28 2.44
CA ARG A 125 16.30 -14.58 3.58
C ARG A 125 16.13 -13.61 4.75
N ASP A 126 15.73 -12.37 4.48
CA ASP A 126 15.51 -11.33 5.48
C ASP A 126 14.22 -11.60 6.28
N PRO A 127 14.30 -11.73 7.61
CA PRO A 127 13.12 -11.94 8.44
C PRO A 127 12.12 -10.78 8.40
N VAL A 128 12.58 -9.54 8.19
CA VAL A 128 11.68 -8.37 8.13
C VAL A 128 10.83 -8.42 6.86
N HIS A 129 11.44 -8.81 5.75
CA HIS A 129 10.76 -9.02 4.48
C HIS A 129 9.65 -10.07 4.61
N ARG A 130 9.99 -11.26 5.13
CA ARG A 130 9.02 -12.34 5.38
C ARG A 130 7.90 -11.92 6.33
N GLN A 131 8.24 -11.23 7.42
CA GLN A 131 7.25 -10.75 8.39
C GLN A 131 6.23 -9.80 7.74
N THR A 132 6.70 -8.90 6.89
CA THR A 132 5.84 -7.95 6.17
C THR A 132 5.02 -8.65 5.09
N GLY A 133 5.60 -9.65 4.42
CA GLY A 133 4.88 -10.56 3.52
C GLY A 133 3.73 -11.27 4.22
N CYS A 134 3.98 -11.90 5.38
CA CYS A 134 2.96 -12.56 6.20
C CYS A 134 1.85 -11.60 6.66
N ALA A 135 2.20 -10.37 7.03
CA ALA A 135 1.20 -9.35 7.37
C ALA A 135 0.30 -9.03 6.17
N THR A 136 0.89 -8.88 4.98
CA THR A 136 0.16 -8.64 3.74
C THR A 136 -0.79 -9.78 3.41
N VAL A 137 -0.33 -11.03 3.52
CA VAL A 137 -1.17 -12.23 3.37
C VAL A 137 -2.30 -12.22 4.37
N LYS A 138 -2.06 -11.92 5.65
CA LYS A 138 -3.12 -11.85 6.67
C LYS A 138 -4.22 -10.86 6.26
N HIS A 139 -3.87 -9.66 5.82
CA HIS A 139 -4.86 -8.66 5.41
C HIS A 139 -5.61 -9.09 4.14
N LEU A 140 -4.91 -9.68 3.18
CA LEU A 140 -5.50 -10.23 1.97
C LEU A 140 -6.50 -11.36 2.30
N SER A 141 -6.11 -12.30 3.17
CA SER A 141 -6.97 -13.41 3.58
C SER A 141 -8.21 -12.96 4.31
N LEU A 142 -8.09 -11.99 5.22
CA LEU A 142 -9.24 -11.43 5.94
C LEU A 142 -10.17 -10.65 5.00
N GLY A 143 -9.62 -9.92 4.02
CA GLY A 143 -10.40 -9.18 3.04
C GLY A 143 -11.19 -10.08 2.08
N VAL A 144 -10.68 -11.29 1.80
CA VAL A 144 -11.28 -12.22 0.82
C VAL A 144 -12.00 -13.41 1.48
N ALA A 145 -12.01 -13.49 2.81
CA ALA A 145 -12.71 -14.54 3.54
C ALA A 145 -14.22 -14.54 3.18
N GLY A 146 -14.66 -15.59 2.48
CA GLY A 146 -16.05 -15.74 1.99
C GLY A 146 -16.27 -15.42 0.50
N GLY A 147 -15.25 -14.94 -0.22
CA GLY A 147 -15.36 -14.48 -1.62
C GLY A 147 -14.90 -15.45 -2.71
N GLY A 148 -14.59 -16.71 -2.39
CA GLY A 148 -14.18 -17.74 -3.36
C GLY A 148 -12.69 -17.81 -3.70
N GLY A 149 -11.85 -16.93 -3.13
CA GLY A 149 -10.38 -16.95 -3.30
C GLY A 149 -9.62 -17.93 -2.39
N GLY A 150 -10.33 -18.88 -1.76
CA GLY A 150 -9.76 -19.76 -0.73
C GLY A 150 -8.63 -20.66 -1.22
N GLU A 151 -8.64 -21.07 -2.50
CA GLU A 151 -7.60 -21.96 -3.03
C GLU A 151 -6.22 -21.30 -3.07
N VAL A 152 -6.10 -19.99 -3.35
CA VAL A 152 -4.78 -19.32 -3.40
C VAL A 152 -4.20 -19.03 -2.01
N LEU A 153 -5.02 -19.06 -0.96
CA LEU A 153 -4.59 -18.76 0.41
C LEU A 153 -4.25 -20.02 1.23
N VAL A 154 -4.55 -21.20 0.68
CA VAL A 154 -4.44 -22.51 1.36
C VAL A 154 -3.32 -23.36 0.76
N TYR A 155 -2.78 -23.01 -0.41
CA TYR A 155 -1.62 -23.67 -1.03
C TYR A 155 -0.31 -22.93 -0.74
#